data_AF-A0A923XWY5-F1
#
_entry.id   AF-A0A923XWY5-F1
#
_cell.length_a   1.000
_cell.length_b   1.000
_cell.length_c   1.000
_cell.angle_alpha   90.00
_cell.angle_beta   90.00
_cell.angle_gamma   90.00
#
_symmetry.space_group_name_H-M   'P 1'
#
loop_
_entity.id
_entity.type
_entity.pdbx_description
1 polymer ?
#
loop_
_entity_poly.entity_id
_entity_poly.type
_entity_poly.pdbx_seq_one_letter_code
_entity_poly.pdbx_strand_id
1 'polypeptide(L)'
;LGAFSGGIFPLVRAGVMAGHRCSVHWCYEAAFKAEFPQIEATETVILRDRRRVTASGAGAVFDLMLRLIEERLGRDTMTEVACWFQHPFVRDEDARQKVPVQRAGGTADALPEKVREAIRLFDAHIEDPLRIPDVAAAVDMSERHFERLFKRETGQSPLRYYRLIRLSKARQRVLYSADTLTDIAASVGYPRSGPMARHYEQAFGVTPQSERKALNGLRGLGGAAAPEA
;
A
#
# COMPACT_ATOMS: atom_id res chain seq x y z
N LEU A 1 -21.01 -5.86 8.76
CA LEU A 1 -20.60 -5.86 7.33
C LEU A 1 -19.16 -5.40 7.27
N GLY A 2 -18.34 -5.98 6.41
CA GLY A 2 -16.93 -5.63 6.37
C GLY A 2 -16.23 -6.13 5.12
N ALA A 3 -15.01 -5.66 4.92
CA ALA A 3 -14.13 -6.11 3.85
C ALA A 3 -12.69 -6.19 4.36
N PHE A 4 -11.89 -7.00 3.68
CA PHE A 4 -10.46 -7.03 3.90
C PHE A 4 -9.70 -7.02 2.59
N SER A 5 -8.46 -6.54 2.62
CA SER A 5 -7.60 -6.48 1.44
C SER A 5 -8.34 -5.76 0.27
N GLY A 6 -8.27 -6.30 -0.95
CA GLY A 6 -8.95 -5.76 -2.12
C GLY A 6 -10.49 -5.83 -2.08
N GLY A 7 -11.08 -6.53 -1.09
CA GLY A 7 -12.53 -6.63 -0.93
C GLY A 7 -13.21 -5.30 -0.62
N ILE A 8 -12.46 -4.25 -0.29
CA ILE A 8 -13.03 -2.92 -0.02
C ILE A 8 -13.55 -2.24 -1.28
N PHE A 9 -12.94 -2.49 -2.46
CA PHE A 9 -13.36 -1.89 -3.73
C PHE A 9 -14.82 -2.19 -4.10
N PRO A 10 -15.27 -3.45 -4.15
CA PRO A 10 -16.67 -3.74 -4.46
C PRO A 10 -17.64 -3.18 -3.41
N LEU A 11 -17.26 -3.12 -2.13
CA LEU A 11 -18.11 -2.52 -1.09
C LEU A 11 -18.29 -1.00 -1.28
N VAL A 12 -17.23 -0.30 -1.66
CA VAL A 12 -17.34 1.14 -1.95
C VAL A 12 -18.16 1.39 -3.22
N ARG A 13 -17.92 0.61 -4.29
CA ARG A 13 -18.72 0.68 -5.53
C ARG A 13 -20.21 0.40 -5.30
N ALA A 14 -20.53 -0.49 -4.38
CA ALA A 14 -21.91 -0.78 -3.99
C ALA A 14 -22.56 0.33 -3.12
N GLY A 15 -21.84 1.40 -2.78
CA GLY A 15 -22.36 2.52 -2.00
C GLY A 15 -22.49 2.26 -0.49
N VAL A 16 -22.24 1.03 -0.02
CA VAL A 16 -22.46 0.64 1.39
C VAL A 16 -21.42 1.18 2.37
N MET A 17 -20.39 1.85 1.85
CA MET A 17 -19.31 2.53 2.58
C MET A 17 -19.41 4.06 2.52
N ALA A 18 -20.48 4.63 1.95
CA ALA A 18 -20.66 6.09 1.90
C ALA A 18 -20.67 6.70 3.31
N GLY A 19 -19.85 7.74 3.53
CA GLY A 19 -19.69 8.40 4.82
C GLY A 19 -19.03 7.55 5.91
N HIS A 20 -18.40 6.43 5.53
CA HIS A 20 -17.63 5.60 6.44
C HIS A 20 -16.14 5.68 6.14
N ARG A 21 -15.34 5.56 7.20
CA ARG A 21 -13.89 5.41 7.13
C ARG A 21 -13.54 3.94 6.90
N CYS A 22 -12.44 3.65 6.22
CA CYS A 22 -12.00 2.26 6.01
C CYS A 22 -10.48 2.08 6.08
N SER A 23 -10.07 0.91 6.59
CA SER A 23 -8.73 0.37 6.44
C SER A 23 -8.51 -0.11 5.01
N VAL A 24 -7.45 0.36 4.37
CA VAL A 24 -7.06 -0.02 3.00
C VAL A 24 -5.63 -0.54 3.04
N HIS A 25 -5.38 -1.70 2.41
CA HIS A 25 -4.03 -2.23 2.30
C HIS A 25 -3.11 -1.26 1.56
N TRP A 26 -1.88 -1.08 2.04
CA TRP A 26 -0.88 -0.22 1.38
C TRP A 26 -0.66 -0.56 -0.12
N CYS A 27 -0.84 -1.84 -0.50
CA CYS A 27 -0.75 -2.28 -1.91
C CYS A 27 -1.86 -1.74 -2.82
N TYR A 28 -2.95 -1.22 -2.26
CA TYR A 28 -4.07 -0.70 -3.03
C TYR A 28 -4.29 0.79 -2.81
N GLU A 29 -3.62 1.40 -1.83
CA GLU A 29 -3.90 2.75 -1.37
C GLU A 29 -3.89 3.79 -2.50
N ALA A 30 -2.90 3.74 -3.40
CA ALA A 30 -2.83 4.68 -4.52
C ALA A 30 -4.00 4.52 -5.49
N ALA A 31 -4.40 3.28 -5.79
CA ALA A 31 -5.54 3.00 -6.65
C ALA A 31 -6.87 3.36 -5.96
N PHE A 32 -6.99 3.07 -4.67
CA PHE A 32 -8.18 3.36 -3.88
C PHE A 32 -8.42 4.86 -3.77
N LYS A 33 -7.39 5.66 -3.47
CA LYS A 33 -7.48 7.13 -3.41
C LYS A 33 -7.83 7.75 -4.76
N ALA A 34 -7.30 7.19 -5.85
CA ALA A 34 -7.63 7.64 -7.20
C ALA A 34 -9.10 7.37 -7.56
N GLU A 35 -9.63 6.20 -7.19
CA GLU A 35 -10.99 5.80 -7.54
C GLU A 35 -12.05 6.37 -6.58
N PHE A 36 -11.73 6.51 -5.29
CA PHE A 36 -12.66 6.91 -4.24
C PHE A 36 -12.12 8.06 -3.37
N PRO A 37 -11.81 9.23 -3.95
CA PRO A 37 -11.23 10.36 -3.22
C PRO A 37 -12.13 10.88 -2.08
N GLN A 38 -13.43 10.59 -2.13
CA GLN A 38 -14.42 10.96 -1.12
C GLN A 38 -14.44 10.04 0.12
N ILE A 39 -13.78 8.88 0.07
CA ILE A 39 -13.75 7.92 1.18
C ILE A 39 -12.45 8.08 1.97
N GLU A 40 -12.57 8.34 3.27
CA GLU A 40 -11.40 8.45 4.15
C GLU A 40 -10.76 7.07 4.38
N ALA A 41 -9.60 6.85 3.76
CA ALA A 41 -8.77 5.67 3.94
C ALA A 41 -7.75 5.87 5.07
N THR A 42 -7.64 4.88 5.95
CA THR A 42 -6.72 4.90 7.10
C THR A 42 -5.58 3.88 6.96
N GLU A 43 -4.42 4.18 7.56
CA GLU A 43 -3.27 3.27 7.62
C GLU A 43 -3.41 2.16 8.68
N THR A 44 -4.41 2.26 9.55
CA THR A 44 -4.68 1.29 10.62
C THR A 44 -4.97 -0.10 10.06
N VAL A 45 -4.44 -1.16 10.68
CA VAL A 45 -4.59 -2.54 10.17
C VAL A 45 -6.00 -3.11 10.32
N ILE A 46 -6.73 -2.69 11.35
CA ILE A 46 -8.15 -2.99 11.57
C ILE A 46 -8.85 -1.67 11.89
N LEU A 47 -9.97 -1.40 11.23
CA LEU A 47 -10.78 -0.23 11.52
C LEU A 47 -12.24 -0.64 11.71
N ARG A 48 -12.79 -0.34 12.89
CA ARG A 48 -14.22 -0.42 13.20
C ARG A 48 -14.83 0.98 13.13
N ASP A 49 -15.64 1.24 12.11
CA ASP A 49 -16.46 2.46 12.01
C ASP A 49 -17.94 2.08 12.09
N ARG A 50 -18.55 2.32 13.25
CA ARG A 50 -19.95 1.99 13.55
C ARG A 50 -20.26 0.52 13.26
N ARG A 51 -21.04 0.24 12.21
CA ARG A 51 -21.46 -1.12 11.80
C ARG A 51 -20.60 -1.71 10.67
N ARG A 52 -19.46 -1.06 10.37
CA ARG A 52 -18.49 -1.46 9.34
C ARG A 52 -17.18 -1.85 10.00
N VAL A 53 -16.63 -2.98 9.59
CA VAL A 53 -15.30 -3.43 10.03
C VAL A 53 -14.46 -3.72 8.82
N THR A 54 -13.28 -3.12 8.75
CA THR A 54 -12.36 -3.31 7.62
C THR A 54 -10.98 -3.71 8.13
N ALA A 55 -10.28 -4.58 7.40
CA ALA A 55 -8.95 -5.04 7.75
C ALA A 55 -8.01 -4.98 6.56
N SER A 56 -6.81 -4.43 6.74
CA SER A 56 -5.91 -4.15 5.62
C SER A 56 -5.43 -5.43 4.92
N GLY A 57 -5.09 -6.48 5.67
CA GLY A 57 -4.48 -7.70 5.10
C GLY A 57 -4.74 -8.96 5.91
N ALA A 58 -4.24 -10.10 5.42
CA ALA A 58 -4.55 -11.44 5.96
C ALA A 58 -4.24 -11.57 7.46
N GLY A 59 -3.06 -11.14 7.91
CA GLY A 59 -2.75 -11.16 9.34
C GLY A 59 -3.71 -10.31 10.16
N ALA A 60 -4.18 -9.17 9.62
CA ALA A 60 -5.08 -8.27 10.34
C ALA A 60 -6.50 -8.86 10.42
N VAL A 61 -6.91 -9.61 9.39
CA VAL A 61 -8.11 -10.43 9.45
C VAL A 61 -7.99 -11.49 10.54
N PHE A 62 -6.83 -12.14 10.67
CA PHE A 62 -6.64 -13.13 11.72
C PHE A 62 -6.76 -12.52 13.12
N ASP A 63 -6.10 -11.38 13.37
CA ASP A 63 -6.27 -10.62 14.62
C ASP A 63 -7.74 -10.22 14.86
N LEU A 64 -8.45 -9.79 13.81
CA LEU A 64 -9.87 -9.46 13.91
C LEU A 64 -10.71 -10.70 14.27
N MET A 65 -10.43 -11.87 13.67
CA MET A 65 -11.13 -13.11 14.00
C MET A 65 -10.90 -13.51 15.45
N LEU A 66 -9.66 -13.39 15.95
CA LEU A 66 -9.35 -13.65 17.37
C LEU A 66 -10.16 -12.74 18.29
N ARG A 67 -10.25 -11.44 18.00
CA ARG A 67 -11.12 -10.50 18.75
C ARG A 67 -12.58 -10.91 18.71
N LEU A 68 -13.09 -11.32 17.54
CA LEU A 68 -14.48 -11.77 17.38
C LEU A 68 -14.77 -13.09 18.12
N ILE A 69 -13.76 -13.95 18.29
CA ILE A 69 -13.83 -15.17 19.09
C ILE A 69 -13.85 -14.79 20.57
N GLU A 70 -12.97 -13.89 21.02
CA GLU A 70 -12.96 -13.41 22.41
C GLU A 70 -14.30 -12.78 22.80
N GLU A 71 -14.83 -11.89 21.96
CA GLU A 71 -16.12 -11.20 22.17
C GLU A 71 -17.29 -12.19 22.32
N ARG A 72 -17.24 -13.37 21.69
CA ARG A 72 -18.36 -14.32 21.63
C ARG A 72 -18.21 -15.54 22.53
N LEU A 73 -16.99 -16.04 22.66
CA LEU A 73 -16.66 -17.33 23.28
C LEU A 73 -15.73 -17.17 24.48
N GLY A 74 -15.25 -15.95 24.75
CA GLY A 74 -14.37 -15.65 25.87
C GLY A 74 -12.89 -15.77 25.55
N ARG A 75 -12.07 -15.26 26.48
CA ARG A 75 -10.62 -15.12 26.32
C ARG A 75 -9.88 -16.46 26.25
N ASP A 76 -10.33 -17.47 26.98
CA ASP A 76 -9.66 -18.79 27.01
C ASP A 76 -9.72 -19.48 25.65
N THR A 77 -10.90 -19.50 25.02
CA THR A 77 -11.07 -20.06 23.66
C THR A 77 -10.28 -19.27 22.62
N MET A 78 -10.27 -17.94 22.70
CA MET A 78 -9.44 -17.12 21.81
C MET A 78 -7.96 -17.46 21.95
N THR A 79 -7.48 -17.60 23.18
CA THR A 79 -6.07 -17.92 23.48
C THR A 79 -5.71 -19.30 22.94
N GLU A 80 -6.58 -20.30 23.09
CA GLU A 80 -6.38 -21.63 22.52
C GLU A 80 -6.26 -21.59 20.99
N VAL A 81 -7.16 -20.86 20.32
CA VAL A 81 -7.08 -20.67 18.86
C VAL A 81 -5.77 -19.98 18.47
N ALA A 82 -5.38 -18.91 19.17
CA ALA A 82 -4.12 -18.22 18.90
C ALA A 82 -2.90 -19.14 19.05
N CYS A 83 -2.90 -20.03 20.06
CA CYS A 83 -1.86 -21.03 20.28
C CYS A 83 -1.74 -22.03 19.12
N TRP A 84 -2.87 -22.58 18.63
CA TRP A 84 -2.87 -23.51 17.49
C TRP A 84 -2.28 -22.90 16.22
N PHE A 85 -2.47 -21.60 16.00
CA PHE A 85 -1.93 -20.87 14.85
C PHE A 85 -0.54 -20.26 15.12
N GLN A 86 0.09 -20.56 16.26
CA GLN A 86 1.39 -20.02 16.66
C GLN A 86 1.44 -18.49 16.55
N HIS A 87 0.36 -17.82 16.95
CA HIS A 87 0.18 -16.37 16.81
C HIS A 87 0.18 -15.69 18.19
N PRO A 88 1.36 -15.51 18.83
CA PRO A 88 1.46 -15.08 20.22
C PRO A 88 1.09 -13.61 20.46
N PHE A 89 0.91 -12.81 19.40
CA PHE A 89 0.66 -11.37 19.51
C PHE A 89 -0.55 -10.98 18.68
N VAL A 90 -1.63 -10.60 19.37
CA VAL A 90 -2.78 -9.95 18.74
C VAL A 90 -2.51 -8.45 18.67
N ARG A 91 -2.50 -7.89 17.47
CA ARG A 91 -2.27 -6.44 17.30
C ARG A 91 -3.43 -5.62 17.86
N ASP A 92 -3.10 -4.48 18.46
CA ASP A 92 -4.08 -3.49 18.92
C ASP A 92 -4.84 -2.81 17.77
N GLU A 93 -5.98 -2.19 18.08
CA GLU A 93 -6.79 -1.50 17.06
C GLU A 93 -6.05 -0.30 16.48
N ASP A 94 -5.12 0.31 17.21
CA ASP A 94 -4.29 1.42 16.71
C ASP A 94 -3.06 0.96 15.92
N ALA A 95 -2.86 -0.35 15.75
CA ALA A 95 -1.71 -0.86 15.04
C ALA A 95 -1.74 -0.37 13.58
N ARG A 96 -0.67 0.30 13.17
CA ARG A 96 -0.49 0.77 11.81
C ARG A 96 0.17 -0.28 10.94
N GLN A 97 -0.18 -0.23 9.65
CA GLN A 97 0.48 -0.99 8.62
C GLN A 97 1.98 -0.68 8.58
N LYS A 98 2.81 -1.72 8.39
CA LYS A 98 4.27 -1.58 8.28
C LYS A 98 4.74 -2.15 6.96
N VAL A 99 5.46 -1.36 6.18
CA VAL A 99 6.05 -1.79 4.91
C VAL A 99 7.39 -2.49 5.17
N PRO A 100 7.57 -3.75 4.75
CA PRO A 100 8.85 -4.45 4.90
C PRO A 100 9.95 -3.78 4.05
N VAL A 101 11.15 -3.60 4.61
CA VAL A 101 12.32 -3.08 3.87
C VAL A 101 13.26 -4.23 3.51
N GLN A 102 13.57 -4.36 2.21
CA GLN A 102 14.24 -5.54 1.64
C GLN A 102 15.65 -5.87 2.16
N ARG A 103 16.30 -5.01 2.96
CA ARG A 103 17.70 -5.26 3.37
C ARG A 103 18.03 -5.20 4.86
N ALA A 104 17.03 -5.12 5.74
CA ALA A 104 17.29 -5.09 7.18
C ALA A 104 16.50 -6.11 8.01
N GLY A 105 15.73 -7.02 7.40
CA GLY A 105 14.83 -7.90 8.16
C GLY A 105 13.87 -7.11 9.08
N GLY A 106 13.66 -5.84 8.77
CA GLY A 106 13.06 -4.84 9.63
C GLY A 106 12.07 -3.97 8.86
N THR A 107 11.30 -3.21 9.61
CA THR A 107 10.28 -2.29 9.08
C THR A 107 10.92 -0.92 8.85
N ALA A 108 10.30 -0.07 8.02
CA ALA A 108 10.81 1.28 7.77
C ALA A 108 11.07 2.09 9.06
N ASP A 109 10.31 1.79 10.13
CA ASP A 109 10.43 2.38 11.47
C ASP A 109 11.79 2.13 12.14
N ALA A 110 12.50 1.05 11.77
CA ALA A 110 13.79 0.69 12.34
C ALA A 110 14.97 1.46 11.71
N LEU A 111 14.72 2.27 10.68
CA LEU A 111 15.76 3.05 10.01
C LEU A 111 16.15 4.29 10.82
N PRO A 112 17.40 4.80 10.66
CA PRO A 112 17.81 6.06 11.26
C PRO A 112 16.84 7.20 10.94
N GLU A 113 16.62 8.12 11.90
CA GLU A 113 15.63 9.20 11.77
C GLU A 113 15.76 9.98 10.45
N LYS A 114 16.98 10.39 10.08
CA LYS A 114 17.23 11.13 8.82
C LYS A 114 16.88 10.33 7.57
N VAL A 115 17.03 9.00 7.59
CA VAL A 115 16.61 8.12 6.49
C VAL A 115 15.09 8.00 6.46
N ARG A 116 14.43 7.86 7.62
CA ARG A 116 12.96 7.86 7.70
C ARG A 116 12.36 9.18 7.23
N GLU A 117 12.94 10.29 7.62
CA GLU A 117 12.52 11.63 7.18
C GLU A 117 12.65 11.79 5.66
N ALA A 118 13.77 11.37 5.08
CA ALA A 118 13.93 11.37 3.62
C ALA A 118 12.90 10.47 2.90
N ILE A 119 12.60 9.29 3.45
CA ILE A 119 11.56 8.40 2.90
C ILE A 119 10.18 9.07 3.00
N ARG A 120 9.86 9.73 4.13
CA ARG A 120 8.62 10.51 4.28
C ARG A 120 8.51 11.62 3.23
N LEU A 121 9.61 12.34 2.97
CA LEU A 121 9.66 13.35 1.92
C LEU A 121 9.43 12.75 0.53
N PHE A 122 10.04 11.61 0.22
CA PHE A 122 9.79 10.89 -1.03
C PHE A 122 8.33 10.47 -1.18
N ASP A 123 7.72 9.93 -0.12
CA ASP A 123 6.33 9.46 -0.16
C ASP A 123 5.30 10.59 -0.29
N ALA A 124 5.61 11.78 0.25
CA ALA A 124 4.79 12.98 0.13
C ALA A 124 4.86 13.63 -1.26
N HIS A 125 5.98 13.45 -1.98
CA HIS A 125 6.27 14.13 -3.24
C HIS A 125 6.31 13.17 -4.43
N ILE A 126 5.23 12.43 -4.66
CA ILE A 126 5.19 11.40 -5.73
C ILE A 126 4.88 12.00 -7.09
N GLU A 127 3.89 12.90 -7.12
CA GLU A 127 3.41 13.57 -8.33
C GLU A 127 4.36 14.70 -8.76
N ASP A 128 4.87 15.48 -7.80
CA ASP A 128 5.90 16.50 -8.04
C ASP A 128 7.21 16.12 -7.34
N PRO A 129 8.11 15.39 -8.03
CA PRO A 129 9.26 14.76 -7.38
C PRO A 129 10.38 15.75 -7.06
N LEU A 130 10.84 15.72 -5.80
CA LEU A 130 11.96 16.53 -5.33
C LEU A 130 13.30 16.08 -5.93
N ARG A 131 14.25 17.01 -6.05
CA ARG A 131 15.63 16.64 -6.41
C ARG A 131 16.30 16.05 -5.17
N ILE A 132 17.20 15.09 -5.39
CA ILE A 132 17.96 14.45 -4.29
C ILE A 132 18.76 15.46 -3.45
N PRO A 133 19.40 16.50 -4.03
CA PRO A 133 20.03 17.56 -3.25
C PRO A 133 19.08 18.28 -2.28
N ASP A 134 17.85 18.55 -2.72
CA ASP A 134 16.86 19.26 -1.92
C ASP A 134 16.42 18.42 -0.73
N VAL A 135 16.26 17.11 -0.92
CA VAL A 135 15.96 16.16 0.16
C VAL A 135 17.13 16.03 1.13
N ALA A 136 18.37 15.97 0.63
CA ALA A 136 19.56 15.94 1.48
C ALA A 136 19.65 17.19 2.37
N ALA A 137 19.40 18.37 1.80
CA ALA A 137 19.35 19.63 2.53
C ALA A 137 18.22 19.65 3.56
N ALA A 138 17.02 19.18 3.21
CA ALA A 138 15.87 19.14 4.11
C ALA A 138 16.09 18.24 5.34
N VAL A 139 16.99 17.25 5.25
CA VAL A 139 17.36 16.37 6.37
C VAL A 139 18.69 16.77 7.03
N ASP A 140 19.19 17.98 6.81
CA ASP A 140 20.44 18.53 7.35
C ASP A 140 21.70 17.71 7.00
N MET A 141 21.79 17.21 5.76
CA MET A 141 22.92 16.40 5.30
C MET A 141 23.52 16.95 4.01
N SER A 142 24.84 16.81 3.87
CA SER A 142 25.47 16.96 2.55
C SER A 142 25.04 15.80 1.64
N GLU A 143 24.94 16.06 0.33
CA GLU A 143 24.54 15.06 -0.66
C GLU A 143 25.36 13.76 -0.56
N ARG A 144 26.68 13.89 -0.46
CA ARG A 144 27.59 12.75 -0.35
C ARG A 144 27.36 11.93 0.92
N HIS A 145 27.08 12.58 2.04
CA HIS A 145 26.79 11.88 3.29
C HIS A 145 25.43 11.19 3.20
N PHE A 146 24.42 11.90 2.70
CA PHE A 146 23.08 11.37 2.50
C PHE A 146 23.08 10.12 1.61
N GLU A 147 23.69 10.19 0.42
CA GLU A 147 23.74 9.05 -0.50
C GLU A 147 24.39 7.81 0.13
N ARG A 148 25.52 8.00 0.83
CA ARG A 148 26.25 6.91 1.48
C ARG A 148 25.44 6.29 2.62
N LEU A 149 24.87 7.12 3.49
CA LEU A 149 24.02 6.68 4.61
C LEU A 149 22.83 5.90 4.05
N PHE A 150 22.08 6.52 3.14
CA PHE A 150 20.88 5.94 2.57
C PHE A 150 21.17 4.60 1.89
N LYS A 151 22.24 4.50 1.10
CA LYS A 151 22.64 3.24 0.44
C LYS A 151 23.06 2.16 1.43
N ARG A 152 23.72 2.53 2.52
CA ARG A 152 24.09 1.58 3.57
C ARG A 152 22.86 0.99 4.25
N GLU A 153 21.89 1.83 4.61
CA GLU A 153 20.70 1.40 5.37
C GLU A 153 19.63 0.73 4.49
N THR A 154 19.46 1.18 3.24
CA THR A 154 18.39 0.68 2.34
C THR A 154 18.90 -0.27 1.26
N GLY A 155 20.23 -0.35 1.07
CA GLY A 155 20.85 -1.13 0.01
C GLY A 155 20.84 -0.47 -1.38
N GLN A 156 20.22 0.71 -1.55
CA GLN A 156 20.07 1.39 -2.84
C GLN A 156 20.39 2.88 -2.74
N SER A 157 20.77 3.52 -3.84
CA SER A 157 20.91 4.99 -3.84
C SER A 157 19.55 5.68 -3.66
N PRO A 158 19.51 6.89 -3.07
CA PRO A 158 18.26 7.64 -2.88
C PRO A 158 17.45 7.79 -4.17
N LEU A 159 18.12 8.12 -5.29
CA LEU A 159 17.47 8.28 -6.59
C LEU A 159 16.78 6.99 -7.07
N ARG A 160 17.46 5.84 -6.92
CA ARG A 160 16.91 4.54 -7.34
C ARG A 160 15.73 4.15 -6.45
N TYR A 161 15.86 4.36 -5.14
CA TYR A 161 14.83 4.06 -4.16
C TYR A 161 13.57 4.90 -4.41
N TYR A 162 13.74 6.21 -4.58
CA TYR A 162 12.62 7.13 -4.84
C TYR A 162 11.90 6.79 -6.15
N ARG A 163 12.65 6.48 -7.21
CA ARG A 163 12.06 5.98 -8.46
C ARG A 163 11.25 4.71 -8.23
N LEU A 164 11.77 3.76 -7.44
CA LEU A 164 11.08 2.50 -7.17
C LEU A 164 9.77 2.71 -6.39
N ILE A 165 9.73 3.64 -5.42
CA ILE A 165 8.49 4.00 -4.73
C ILE A 165 7.46 4.53 -5.73
N ARG A 166 7.85 5.51 -6.56
CA ARG A 166 6.98 6.11 -7.58
C ARG A 166 6.44 5.06 -8.55
N LEU A 167 7.30 4.18 -9.05
CA LEU A 167 6.90 3.07 -9.92
C LEU A 167 6.03 2.03 -9.21
N SER A 168 6.24 1.80 -7.92
CA SER A 168 5.39 0.90 -7.13
C SER A 168 3.97 1.47 -7.03
N LYS A 169 3.81 2.77 -6.76
CA LYS A 169 2.49 3.44 -6.78
C LYS A 169 1.87 3.40 -8.18
N ALA A 170 2.67 3.57 -9.23
CA ALA A 170 2.20 3.39 -10.61
C ALA A 170 1.67 1.96 -10.85
N ARG A 171 2.40 0.94 -10.39
CA ARG A 171 2.01 -0.48 -10.49
C ARG A 171 0.69 -0.76 -9.78
N GLN A 172 0.46 -0.16 -8.62
CA GLN A 172 -0.84 -0.29 -7.94
C GLN A 172 -1.98 0.23 -8.83
N ARG A 173 -1.83 1.41 -9.44
CA ARG A 173 -2.85 1.93 -10.37
C ARG A 173 -2.96 1.09 -11.64
N VAL A 174 -1.86 0.57 -12.18
CA VAL A 174 -1.87 -0.32 -13.34
C VAL A 174 -2.73 -1.56 -13.09
N LEU A 175 -2.61 -2.15 -11.90
CA LEU A 175 -3.29 -3.39 -11.52
C LEU A 175 -4.73 -3.18 -11.01
N TYR A 176 -5.01 -2.06 -10.36
CA TYR A 176 -6.23 -1.92 -9.57
C TYR A 176 -7.15 -0.77 -10.00
N SER A 177 -6.78 0.02 -11.02
CA SER A 177 -7.61 1.07 -11.58
C SER A 177 -7.82 0.90 -13.10
N ALA A 178 -8.79 1.65 -13.65
CA ALA A 178 -9.04 1.72 -15.08
C ALA A 178 -8.26 2.86 -15.78
N ASP A 179 -7.39 3.57 -15.06
CA ASP A 179 -6.72 4.78 -15.54
C ASP A 179 -5.87 4.53 -16.79
N THR A 180 -5.75 5.55 -17.65
CA THR A 180 -4.84 5.47 -18.80
C THR A 180 -3.39 5.51 -18.32
N LEU A 181 -2.47 4.96 -19.13
CA LEU A 181 -1.03 5.03 -18.78
C LEU A 181 -0.51 6.47 -18.74
N THR A 182 -1.16 7.40 -19.43
CA THR A 182 -0.83 8.82 -19.39
C THR A 182 -1.20 9.42 -18.04
N ASP A 183 -2.40 9.14 -17.53
CA ASP A 183 -2.85 9.62 -16.22
C ASP A 183 -2.01 9.03 -15.09
N ILE A 184 -1.70 7.72 -15.18
CA ILE A 184 -0.83 7.05 -14.21
C ILE A 184 0.55 7.70 -14.21
N ALA A 185 1.12 7.96 -15.40
CA ALA A 185 2.43 8.59 -15.50
C ALA A 185 2.45 9.98 -14.86
N ALA A 186 1.45 10.82 -15.16
CA ALA A 186 1.32 12.14 -14.56
C ALA A 186 1.28 12.05 -13.03
N SER A 187 0.47 11.14 -12.48
CA SER A 187 0.31 10.99 -11.04
C SER A 187 1.53 10.51 -10.27
N VAL A 188 2.51 9.95 -10.97
CA VAL A 188 3.79 9.54 -10.39
C VAL A 188 4.93 10.38 -10.92
N GLY A 189 4.66 11.60 -11.38
CA GLY A 189 5.64 12.62 -11.76
C GLY A 189 6.41 12.36 -13.04
N TYR A 190 5.83 11.60 -13.97
CA TYR A 190 6.36 11.41 -15.30
C TYR A 190 5.59 12.28 -16.30
N PRO A 191 6.27 13.18 -17.05
CA PRO A 191 5.61 14.03 -18.04
C PRO A 191 4.93 13.25 -19.18
N ARG A 192 5.41 12.02 -19.43
CA ARG A 192 4.93 11.14 -20.50
C ARG A 192 4.97 9.69 -20.03
N SER A 193 4.05 8.89 -20.54
CA SER A 193 3.94 7.45 -20.23
C SER A 193 5.10 6.61 -20.74
N GLY A 194 5.75 6.99 -21.85
CA GLY A 194 6.88 6.25 -22.43
C GLY A 194 8.06 6.05 -21.48
N PRO A 195 8.66 7.12 -20.92
CA PRO A 195 9.71 6.99 -19.90
C PRO A 195 9.27 6.22 -18.65
N MET A 196 8.02 6.38 -18.20
CA MET A 196 7.49 5.60 -17.08
C MET A 196 7.49 4.11 -17.43
N ALA A 197 6.92 3.72 -18.57
CA ALA A 197 6.81 2.32 -18.99
C ALA A 197 8.17 1.63 -19.11
N ARG A 198 9.19 2.31 -19.63
CA ARG A 198 10.56 1.78 -19.69
C ARG A 198 11.15 1.54 -18.30
N HIS A 199 11.04 2.51 -17.39
CA HIS A 199 11.54 2.33 -16.03
C HIS A 199 10.75 1.28 -15.25
N TYR A 200 9.45 1.18 -15.52
CA TYR A 200 8.57 0.15 -14.97
C TYR A 200 9.04 -1.25 -15.37
N GLU A 201 9.28 -1.48 -16.65
CA GLU A 201 9.76 -2.76 -17.16
C GLU A 201 11.15 -3.10 -16.60
N GLN A 202 12.06 -2.12 -16.49
CA GLN A 202 13.35 -2.30 -15.84
C GLN A 202 13.22 -2.67 -14.35
N ALA A 203 12.19 -2.19 -13.67
CA ALA A 203 11.98 -2.44 -12.23
C ALA A 203 11.25 -3.77 -11.97
N PHE A 204 10.30 -4.16 -12.82
CA PHE A 204 9.39 -5.28 -12.56
C PHE A 204 9.48 -6.43 -13.56
N GLY A 205 10.28 -6.29 -14.63
CA GLY A 205 10.47 -7.32 -15.65
C GLY A 205 9.29 -7.50 -16.61
N VAL A 206 8.25 -6.68 -16.50
CA VAL A 206 7.04 -6.73 -17.33
C VAL A 206 6.58 -5.32 -17.69
N THR A 207 5.92 -5.16 -18.84
CA THR A 207 5.34 -3.87 -19.22
C THR A 207 4.03 -3.61 -18.48
N PRO A 208 3.66 -2.34 -18.23
CA PRO A 208 2.39 -2.01 -17.59
C PRO A 208 1.17 -2.62 -18.28
N GLN A 209 1.15 -2.63 -19.62
CA GLN A 209 0.04 -3.17 -20.41
C GLN A 209 -0.08 -4.69 -20.29
N SER A 210 1.07 -5.39 -20.37
CA SER A 210 1.12 -6.85 -20.24
C SER A 210 0.62 -7.27 -18.87
N GLU A 211 1.07 -6.59 -17.82
CA GLU A 211 0.70 -6.92 -16.45
C GLU A 211 -0.79 -6.67 -16.16
N ARG A 212 -1.33 -5.54 -16.63
CA ARG A 212 -2.77 -5.24 -16.56
C ARG A 212 -3.60 -6.31 -17.28
N LYS A 213 -3.18 -6.73 -18.48
CA LYS A 213 -3.88 -7.74 -19.27
C LYS A 213 -3.90 -9.10 -18.56
N ALA A 214 -2.78 -9.51 -17.97
CA ALA A 214 -2.68 -10.77 -17.23
C ALA A 214 -3.65 -10.80 -16.02
N LEU A 215 -3.73 -9.69 -15.28
CA LEU A 215 -4.63 -9.60 -14.12
C LEU A 215 -6.12 -9.61 -14.53
N ASN A 216 -6.48 -8.95 -15.63
CA ASN A 216 -7.85 -8.99 -16.14
C ASN A 216 -8.27 -10.41 -16.57
N GLY A 217 -7.33 -11.20 -17.09
CA GLY A 217 -7.54 -12.62 -17.38
C GLY A 217 -7.79 -13.45 -16.11
N LEU A 218 -7.00 -13.24 -15.06
CA LEU A 218 -7.16 -13.93 -13.77
C LEU A 218 -8.46 -13.57 -13.03
N ARG A 219 -8.97 -12.34 -13.22
CA ARG A 219 -10.20 -11.86 -12.57
C ARG A 219 -11.49 -12.19 -13.33
N GLY A 220 -11.40 -12.85 -14.50
CA GLY A 220 -12.58 -13.09 -15.35
C GLY A 220 -13.22 -11.80 -15.91
N LEU A 221 -12.55 -10.65 -15.77
CA LEU A 221 -13.02 -9.35 -16.30
C LEU A 221 -12.78 -9.22 -17.80
N GLY A 222 -12.13 -10.20 -18.42
CA GLY A 222 -12.10 -10.41 -19.87
C GLY A 222 -13.38 -11.09 -20.35
N GLY A 223 -14.51 -10.37 -20.38
CA GLY A 223 -15.64 -10.74 -21.23
C GLY A 223 -16.84 -11.47 -20.60
N ALA A 224 -17.01 -11.51 -19.28
CA ALA A 224 -18.29 -11.92 -18.69
C ALA A 224 -19.14 -10.68 -18.38
N ALA A 225 -20.20 -10.46 -19.16
CA ALA A 225 -21.31 -9.61 -18.73
C ALA A 225 -21.81 -10.11 -17.36
N ALA A 226 -22.11 -9.18 -16.45
CA ALA A 226 -22.75 -9.52 -15.20
C ALA A 226 -24.05 -10.29 -15.50
N PRO A 227 -24.38 -11.37 -14.78
CA PRO A 227 -25.66 -12.04 -14.97
C PRO A 227 -26.78 -11.02 -14.73
N GLU A 228 -27.62 -10.83 -15.74
CA GLU A 228 -28.85 -10.06 -15.60
C GLU A 228 -29.71 -10.72 -14.51
N ALA A 229 -30.25 -9.87 -13.62
CA ALA A 229 -31.04 -10.28 -12.47
C ALA A 229 -32.44 -10.76 -12.87
#